data_AF-A0A957V567-F1
#
_entry.id   AF-A0A957V567-F1
#
_cell.length_a   1.000
_cell.length_b   1.000
_cell.length_c   1.000
_cell.angle_alpha   90.00
_cell.angle_beta   90.00
_cell.angle_gamma   90.00
#
_symmetry.space_group_name_H-M   'P 1'
#
loop_
_entity.id
_entity.type
_entity.pdbx_description
1 polymer ?
#
loop_
_entity_poly.entity_id
_entity_poly.type
_entity_poly.pdbx_seq_one_letter_code
_entity_poly.pdbx_strand_id
1 'polypeptide(L)'
;MVRDNEAKKQALTFASEVSAWARQLHLQNTGPGAEVEDVCIAEQLTAREFQILNLLAQGTDTDSIASQLVIGKTTVRNHIQRILHKLGVHSRLEAVTYARDHHLLD
;
A
#
# COMPACT_ATOMS: atom_id res chain seq x y z
N MET A 1 -12.78 30.79 -13.77
CA MET A 1 -12.77 29.31 -13.74
C MET A 1 -11.33 28.82 -13.95
N VAL A 2 -10.47 29.04 -12.95
CA VAL A 2 -9.02 28.76 -13.00
C VAL A 2 -8.62 28.17 -11.64
N ARG A 3 -8.83 26.87 -11.42
CA ARG A 3 -8.34 26.16 -10.21
C ARG A 3 -7.88 24.71 -10.42
N ASP A 4 -7.91 24.17 -11.65
CA ASP A 4 -7.62 22.74 -11.88
C ASP A 4 -6.21 22.41 -12.42
N ASN A 5 -5.27 23.37 -12.42
CA ASN A 5 -3.97 23.18 -13.08
C ASN A 5 -2.73 23.23 -12.15
N GLU A 6 -2.89 23.55 -10.86
CA GLU A 6 -1.74 23.61 -9.94
C GLU A 6 -1.42 22.23 -9.33
N ALA A 7 -2.45 21.42 -9.04
CA ALA A 7 -2.29 20.03 -8.59
C ALA A 7 -1.64 19.13 -9.65
N LYS A 8 -1.77 19.47 -10.94
CA LYS A 8 -1.15 18.74 -12.06
C LYS A 8 0.36 18.99 -12.13
N LYS A 9 0.83 20.18 -11.72
CA LYS A 9 2.26 20.51 -11.71
C LYS A 9 3.01 19.80 -10.58
N GLN A 10 2.38 19.64 -9.41
CA GLN A 10 2.96 18.92 -8.28
C GLN A 10 3.09 17.41 -8.55
N ALA A 11 2.19 16.83 -9.35
CA ALA A 11 2.24 15.41 -9.71
C ALA A 11 3.38 15.05 -10.69
N LEU A 12 3.83 16.00 -11.52
CA LEU A 12 4.86 15.74 -12.52
C LEU A 12 6.28 15.79 -11.93
N THR A 13 6.51 16.55 -10.86
CA THR A 13 7.79 16.61 -10.17
C THR A 13 8.04 15.36 -9.32
N PHE A 14 6.97 14.72 -8.83
CA PHE A 14 7.07 13.57 -7.93
C PHE A 14 7.31 12.22 -8.62
N ALA A 15 7.15 12.15 -9.95
CA ALA A 15 7.45 10.96 -10.73
C ALA A 15 8.97 10.65 -10.78
N SER A 16 9.84 11.64 -10.54
CA SER A 16 11.27 11.43 -10.31
C SER A 16 11.61 11.13 -8.85
N GLU A 17 10.70 11.45 -7.92
CA GLU A 17 10.92 11.25 -6.50
C GLU A 17 10.71 9.80 -6.08
N VAL A 18 9.86 9.00 -6.74
CA VAL A 18 9.76 7.57 -6.38
C VAL A 18 11.04 6.80 -6.76
N SER A 19 11.78 7.24 -7.78
CA SER A 19 13.12 6.73 -8.09
C SER A 19 14.24 7.36 -7.24
N ALA A 20 14.01 8.50 -6.57
CA ALA A 20 14.92 9.09 -5.58
C ALA A 20 14.67 8.56 -4.15
N TRP A 21 13.41 8.28 -3.79
CA TRP A 21 12.99 7.60 -2.55
C TRP A 21 13.46 6.14 -2.54
N ALA A 22 13.66 5.55 -3.72
CA ALA A 22 14.37 4.28 -3.90
C ALA A 22 15.88 4.37 -3.63
N ARG A 23 16.48 5.58 -3.50
CA ARG A 23 17.89 5.76 -3.09
C ARG A 23 18.04 6.04 -1.60
N GLN A 24 16.99 6.53 -0.92
CA GLN A 24 17.04 6.95 0.50
C GLN A 24 16.49 5.91 1.47
N LEU A 25 15.62 4.99 1.04
CA LEU A 25 15.08 3.94 1.91
C LEU A 25 15.96 2.70 1.84
N HIS A 26 16.83 2.59 2.83
CA HIS A 26 17.59 1.40 3.17
C HIS A 26 16.67 0.18 3.18
N LEU A 27 16.92 -0.72 2.22
CA LEU A 27 16.31 -2.03 2.09
C LEU A 27 16.60 -2.85 3.36
N GLN A 28 15.67 -2.92 4.29
CA GLN A 28 15.56 -4.03 5.22
C GLN A 28 14.21 -4.67 4.87
N ASN A 29 14.13 -5.86 4.29
CA ASN A 29 14.80 -7.08 4.71
C ASN A 29 14.62 -8.10 3.55
N THR A 30 15.71 -8.61 2.98
CA THR A 30 15.66 -9.85 2.21
C THR A 30 16.91 -10.64 2.54
N GLY A 31 16.84 -11.39 3.65
CA GLY A 31 17.66 -12.56 3.83
C GLY A 31 16.92 -13.77 3.25
N PRO A 32 17.49 -14.54 2.30
CA PRO A 32 16.94 -15.82 1.95
C PRO A 32 17.34 -16.81 3.06
N GLY A 33 16.40 -17.16 3.95
CA GLY A 33 16.59 -18.25 4.91
C GLY A 33 16.67 -17.84 6.38
N ALA A 34 15.58 -17.31 6.93
CA ALA A 34 15.38 -17.27 8.37
C ALA A 34 13.92 -17.66 8.68
N GLU A 35 13.74 -18.92 9.07
CA GLU A 35 12.92 -19.35 10.20
C GLU A 35 11.74 -18.42 10.53
N VAL A 36 10.58 -18.71 9.94
CA VAL A 36 9.31 -18.04 10.20
C VAL A 36 8.80 -18.43 11.59
N GLU A 37 9.35 -17.77 12.61
CA GLU A 37 8.67 -17.62 13.89
C GLU A 37 7.58 -16.56 13.75
N ASP A 38 6.47 -16.78 14.44
CA ASP A 38 5.21 -16.04 14.45
C ASP A 38 5.40 -14.56 14.82
N VAL A 39 5.95 -13.77 13.91
CA VAL A 39 5.88 -12.30 13.97
C VAL A 39 4.45 -11.96 13.64
N CYS A 40 3.71 -11.44 14.64
CA CYS A 40 2.36 -10.92 14.48
C CYS A 40 2.24 -10.25 13.12
N ILE A 41 1.48 -10.84 12.20
CA ILE A 41 1.44 -10.36 10.80
C ILE A 41 0.83 -8.94 10.74
N ALA A 42 0.06 -8.58 11.76
CA ALA A 42 -0.33 -7.20 12.08
C ALA A 42 0.85 -6.23 12.24
N GLU A 43 2.01 -6.65 12.75
CA GLU A 43 3.19 -5.80 12.92
C GLU A 43 3.96 -5.56 11.61
N GLN A 44 3.68 -6.32 10.55
CA GLN A 44 4.37 -6.18 9.27
C GLN A 44 3.76 -5.10 8.38
N LEU A 45 2.46 -4.82 8.50
CA LEU A 45 1.79 -3.78 7.74
C LEU A 45 1.97 -2.42 8.41
N THR A 46 2.32 -1.41 7.62
CA THR A 46 2.34 -0.01 8.08
C THR A 46 0.91 0.49 8.28
N ALA A 47 0.73 1.54 9.09
CA ALA A 47 -0.58 2.17 9.29
C ALA A 47 -1.26 2.57 7.96
N ARG A 48 -0.49 3.02 6.96
CA ARG A 48 -1.01 3.37 5.64
C ARG A 48 -1.48 2.15 4.84
N GLU A 49 -0.77 1.04 4.97
CA GLU A 49 -1.14 -0.22 4.33
C GLU A 49 -2.40 -0.81 4.99
N PHE A 50 -2.54 -0.72 6.31
CA PHE A 50 -3.78 -1.06 7.02
C PHE A 50 -4.98 -0.24 6.55
N GLN A 51 -4.83 1.09 6.45
CA GLN A 51 -5.91 1.95 5.95
C GLN A 51 -6.38 1.50 4.55
N ILE A 52 -5.43 1.19 3.66
CA ILE A 52 -5.76 0.73 2.32
C ILE A 52 -6.40 -0.66 2.36
N LEU A 53 -5.89 -1.58 3.17
CA LEU A 53 -6.47 -2.92 3.35
C LEU A 53 -7.91 -2.87 3.89
N ASN A 54 -8.20 -2.01 4.86
CA ASN A 54 -9.56 -1.77 5.36
C ASN A 54 -10.49 -1.25 4.25
N LEU A 55 -10.04 -0.26 3.46
CA LEU A 55 -10.83 0.26 2.34
C LEU A 55 -11.07 -0.81 1.26
N LEU A 56 -10.10 -1.68 1.00
CA LEU A 56 -10.27 -2.82 0.11
C LEU A 56 -11.30 -3.82 0.64
N ALA A 57 -11.29 -4.10 1.94
CA ALA A 57 -12.26 -4.99 2.57
C ALA A 57 -13.69 -4.46 2.53
N GLN A 58 -13.84 -3.13 2.47
CA GLN A 58 -15.12 -2.44 2.25
C GLN A 58 -15.58 -2.45 0.78
N GLY A 59 -14.77 -3.02 -0.14
CA GLY A 59 -15.09 -3.04 -1.57
C GLY A 59 -14.76 -1.75 -2.32
N THR A 60 -13.98 -0.85 -1.70
CA THR A 60 -13.59 0.43 -2.32
C THR A 60 -12.62 0.19 -3.47
N ASP A 61 -12.90 0.79 -4.63
CA ASP A 61 -12.01 0.70 -5.78
C ASP A 61 -10.76 1.60 -5.62
N THR A 62 -9.74 1.35 -6.45
CA THR A 62 -8.45 2.06 -6.40
C THR A 62 -8.57 3.57 -6.58
N ASP A 63 -9.54 4.02 -7.38
CA ASP A 63 -9.75 5.44 -7.70
C ASP A 63 -10.40 6.15 -6.52
N SER A 64 -11.40 5.52 -5.93
CA SER A 64 -12.07 5.96 -4.71
C SER A 64 -11.09 5.99 -3.52
N ILE A 65 -10.23 4.97 -3.37
CA ILE A 65 -9.16 4.97 -2.34
C ILE A 65 -8.19 6.14 -2.57
N ALA A 66 -7.78 6.36 -3.81
CA ALA A 66 -6.86 7.45 -4.16
C ALA A 66 -7.46 8.82 -3.80
N SER A 67 -8.75 9.02 -4.08
CA SER A 67 -9.47 10.24 -3.72
C SER A 67 -9.64 10.40 -2.21
N GLN A 68 -10.04 9.36 -1.49
CA GLN A 68 -10.24 9.42 -0.03
C GLN A 68 -8.93 9.67 0.72
N LEU A 69 -7.84 9.04 0.29
CA LEU A 69 -6.54 9.16 0.92
C LEU A 69 -5.68 10.31 0.37
N VAL A 70 -6.21 11.06 -0.60
CA VAL A 70 -5.57 12.20 -1.29
C VAL A 70 -4.17 11.82 -1.81
N ILE A 71 -4.09 10.70 -2.54
CA ILE A 71 -2.85 10.19 -3.15
C ILE A 71 -3.10 9.73 -4.59
N GLY A 72 -2.02 9.51 -5.36
CA GLY A 72 -2.14 9.01 -6.72
C GLY A 72 -2.62 7.56 -6.80
N LYS A 73 -3.41 7.22 -7.82
CA LYS A 73 -3.84 5.84 -8.13
C LYS A 73 -2.66 4.86 -8.22
N THR A 74 -1.55 5.29 -8.80
CA THR A 74 -0.31 4.48 -8.88
C THR A 74 0.27 4.21 -7.50
N THR A 75 0.26 5.21 -6.61
CA THR A 75 0.68 5.05 -5.21
C THR A 75 -0.20 4.04 -4.48
N VAL A 76 -1.52 4.10 -4.67
CA VAL A 76 -2.43 3.07 -4.13
C VAL A 76 -2.06 1.69 -4.66
N ARG A 77 -1.87 1.52 -5.98
CA ARG A 77 -1.46 0.21 -6.55
C ARG A 77 -0.14 -0.30 -5.95
N ASN A 78 0.83 0.57 -5.73
CA ASN A 78 2.10 0.20 -5.10
C ASN A 78 1.90 -0.25 -3.66
N HIS A 79 1.05 0.45 -2.88
CA HIS A 79 0.70 0.00 -1.54
C HIS A 79 0.00 -1.36 -1.57
N ILE A 80 -0.92 -1.59 -2.51
CA ILE A 80 -1.57 -2.89 -2.68
C ILE A 80 -0.53 -3.97 -2.94
N GLN A 81 0.40 -3.78 -3.88
CA GLN A 81 1.46 -4.75 -4.15
C GLN A 81 2.31 -5.06 -2.91
N ARG A 82 2.63 -4.06 -2.10
CA ARG A 82 3.36 -4.26 -0.84
C ARG A 82 2.53 -5.04 0.18
N ILE A 83 1.24 -4.75 0.31
CA ILE A 83 0.30 -5.51 1.15
C ILE A 83 0.29 -6.97 0.70
N LEU A 84 0.08 -7.24 -0.58
CA LEU A 84 0.08 -8.60 -1.14
C LEU A 84 1.37 -9.34 -0.79
N HIS A 85 2.52 -8.71 -1.02
CA HIS A 85 3.83 -9.28 -0.71
C HIS A 85 4.02 -9.55 0.79
N LYS A 86 3.63 -8.62 1.66
CA LYS A 86 3.77 -8.76 3.12
C LYS A 86 2.83 -9.83 3.69
N LEU A 87 1.63 -9.95 3.12
CA LEU A 87 0.67 -10.98 3.51
C LEU A 87 0.94 -12.34 2.85
N GLY A 88 1.88 -12.42 1.89
CA GLY A 88 2.19 -13.66 1.17
C GLY A 88 1.07 -14.13 0.22
N VAL A 89 0.23 -13.21 -0.24
CA VAL A 89 -0.94 -13.50 -1.10
C VAL A 89 -0.78 -12.90 -2.49
N HIS A 90 -1.54 -13.40 -3.46
CA HIS A 90 -1.33 -13.08 -4.88
C HIS A 90 -2.44 -12.22 -5.47
N SER A 91 -3.56 -12.08 -4.76
CA SER A 91 -4.69 -11.28 -5.22
C SER A 91 -5.25 -10.38 -4.13
N ARG A 92 -5.87 -9.28 -4.57
CA ARG A 92 -6.62 -8.38 -3.68
C ARG A 92 -7.66 -9.13 -2.87
N LEU A 93 -8.36 -10.07 -3.51
CA LEU A 93 -9.40 -10.85 -2.84
C LEU A 93 -8.79 -11.75 -1.77
N GLU A 94 -7.69 -12.43 -2.08
CA GLU A 94 -6.95 -13.20 -1.07
C GLU A 94 -6.48 -12.33 0.09
N ALA A 95 -5.98 -11.12 -0.16
CA ALA A 95 -5.60 -10.20 0.92
C ALA A 95 -6.76 -9.83 1.84
N VAL A 96 -7.95 -9.61 1.28
CA VAL A 96 -9.15 -9.31 2.07
C VAL A 96 -9.60 -10.54 2.87
N THR A 97 -9.61 -11.72 2.25
CA THR A 97 -9.94 -12.98 2.94
C THR A 97 -8.94 -13.24 4.07
N TYR A 98 -7.66 -13.13 3.77
CA TYR A 98 -6.57 -13.26 4.74
C TYR A 98 -6.76 -12.30 5.92
N ALA A 99 -7.02 -11.03 5.64
CA ALA A 99 -7.23 -10.03 6.69
C ALA A 99 -8.44 -10.34 7.57
N ARG A 100 -9.52 -10.93 7.02
CA ARG A 100 -10.69 -11.38 7.79
C ARG A 100 -10.34 -12.58 8.67
N ASP A 101 -9.70 -13.60 8.10
CA ASP A 101 -9.36 -14.84 8.81
C ASP A 101 -8.41 -14.57 9.99
N HIS A 102 -7.50 -13.61 9.80
CA HIS A 102 -6.51 -13.20 10.80
C HIS A 102 -6.98 -12.02 11.69
N HIS A 103 -8.24 -11.59 11.60
CA HIS A 103 -8.81 -10.49 12.40
C HIS A 103 -7.99 -9.18 12.34
N LEU A 104 -7.45 -8.86 11.15
CA LEU A 104 -6.66 -7.66 10.87
C LEU A 104 -7.53 -6.47 10.42
N LEU A 105 -8.84 -6.61 10.45
CA LEU A 105 -9.78 -5.57 10.02
C LEU A 105 -10.57 -5.08 11.23
N ASP A 106 -10.75 -3.77 11.30
CA ASP A 106 -11.59 -3.10 12.31
C ASP A 106 -13.09 -3.15 11.97
#